data_AF-A0A8T3WSV3-F1
#
_entry.id   AF-A0A8T3WSV3-F1
#
_cell.length_a   1.000
_cell.length_b   1.000
_cell.length_c   1.000
_cell.angle_alpha   90.00
_cell.angle_beta   90.00
_cell.angle_gamma   90.00
#
_symmetry.space_group_name_H-M   'P 1'
#
loop_
_entity.id
_entity.type
_entity.pdbx_description
1 polymer ?
#
loop_
_entity_poly.entity_id
_entity_poly.type
_entity_poly.pdbx_seq_one_letter_code
_entity_poly.pdbx_strand_id
1 'polypeptide(L)'
;MQNKKSQVEDWLPLLGIIIFMVILLVFYPSHSIAGTKAANNKIDFDVMSKDSDQLLLNYLKIKLDDKNIADAIVTYQLTKDSALLNQMKSNADNFFSKSDLNTESSTWSLEMKPFDENMIIVEPERARTDYILRKELSRTLIPAYYFNKPIEIKLFLVQTKYTP
;
A
#
# COMPACT_ATOMS: atom_id res chain seq x y z
N MET A 1 45.51 25.99 -57.65
CA MET A 1 45.18 24.76 -56.91
C MET A 1 43.92 25.01 -56.10
N GLN A 2 42.76 24.56 -56.59
CA GLN A 2 41.49 24.70 -55.86
C GLN A 2 41.28 23.45 -55.01
N ASN A 3 41.25 23.63 -53.69
CA ASN A 3 40.92 22.59 -52.73
C ASN A 3 39.53 22.04 -53.04
N LYS A 4 39.44 20.75 -53.39
CA LYS A 4 38.18 20.01 -53.39
C LYS A 4 37.71 19.93 -51.94
N LYS A 5 36.77 20.79 -51.55
CA LYS A 5 36.04 20.64 -50.28
C LYS A 5 35.38 19.27 -50.29
N SER A 6 35.73 18.47 -49.29
CA SER A 6 35.24 17.10 -49.16
C SER A 6 33.74 17.16 -48.92
N GLN A 7 32.96 16.49 -49.77
CA GLN A 7 31.51 16.38 -49.59
C GLN A 7 31.14 15.82 -48.22
N VAL A 8 32.05 15.17 -47.50
CA VAL A 8 31.79 14.65 -46.14
C VAL A 8 31.60 15.78 -45.10
N GLU A 9 32.26 16.93 -45.27
CA GLU A 9 32.13 18.07 -44.34
C GLU A 9 30.73 18.71 -44.39
N ASP A 10 30.08 18.71 -45.55
CA ASP A 10 28.75 19.30 -45.72
C ASP A 10 27.62 18.43 -45.10
N TRP A 11 27.88 17.14 -44.85
CA TRP A 11 26.89 16.21 -44.27
C TRP A 11 27.04 16.04 -42.76
N LEU A 12 28.17 16.47 -42.17
CA LEU A 12 28.42 16.41 -40.73
C LEU A 12 27.32 17.10 -39.89
N PRO A 13 26.85 18.31 -40.25
CA PRO A 13 25.76 18.97 -39.51
C PRO A 13 24.46 18.18 -39.58
N LEU A 14 24.17 17.60 -40.74
CA LEU A 14 22.95 16.84 -40.99
C LEU A 14 22.94 15.52 -40.21
N LEU A 15 24.08 14.82 -40.19
CA LEU A 15 24.27 13.61 -39.38
C LEU A 15 24.12 13.91 -37.88
N GLY A 16 24.65 15.05 -37.41
CA GLY A 16 24.47 15.50 -36.02
C GLY A 16 23.00 15.71 -35.64
N ILE A 17 22.21 16.33 -36.53
CA ILE A 17 20.77 16.53 -36.33
C ILE A 17 20.01 15.20 -36.31
N ILE A 18 20.34 14.29 -37.23
CA ILE A 18 19.71 12.96 -37.29
C ILE A 18 19.99 12.17 -36.01
N ILE A 19 21.24 12.17 -35.53
CA ILE A 19 21.62 11.49 -34.27
C ILE A 19 20.86 12.10 -33.09
N PHE A 20 20.78 13.43 -33.00
CA PHE A 20 20.04 14.11 -31.95
C PHE A 20 18.54 13.80 -32.00
N MET A 21 17.94 13.74 -33.19
CA MET A 21 16.54 13.32 -33.36
C MET A 21 16.32 11.87 -32.95
N VAL A 22 17.24 10.95 -33.28
CA VAL A 22 17.14 9.55 -32.85
C VAL A 22 17.24 9.44 -31.33
N ILE A 23 18.14 10.19 -30.68
CA ILE A 23 18.23 10.25 -29.22
C ILE A 23 16.90 10.75 -28.63
N LEU A 24 16.33 11.85 -29.12
CA LEU A 24 15.04 12.34 -28.65
C LEU A 24 13.93 11.29 -28.86
N LEU A 25 13.84 10.66 -30.03
CA LEU A 25 12.83 9.65 -30.31
C LEU A 25 12.97 8.39 -29.46
N VAL A 26 14.18 8.02 -29.06
CA VAL A 26 14.43 6.84 -28.22
C VAL A 26 14.14 7.14 -26.74
N PHE A 27 14.50 8.31 -26.22
CA PHE A 27 14.39 8.62 -24.79
C PHE A 27 13.08 9.33 -24.38
N TYR A 28 12.38 9.99 -25.31
CA TYR A 28 11.10 10.65 -25.04
C TYR A 28 9.95 9.68 -24.69
N PRO A 29 9.75 8.53 -25.38
CA PRO A 29 8.70 7.59 -25.01
C PRO A 29 8.96 6.90 -23.66
N SER A 30 10.21 6.77 -23.22
CA SER A 30 10.52 6.19 -21.90
C SER A 30 10.03 7.06 -20.75
N HIS A 31 10.09 8.39 -20.90
CA HIS A 31 9.58 9.33 -19.90
C HIS A 31 8.05 9.35 -19.86
N SER A 32 7.37 9.24 -21.01
CA SER A 32 5.91 9.20 -21.04
C SER A 32 5.37 7.89 -20.45
N ILE A 33 5.97 6.74 -20.76
CA ILE A 33 5.57 5.43 -20.21
C ILE A 33 5.76 5.38 -18.70
N ALA A 34 6.87 5.92 -18.17
CA ALA A 34 7.10 6.01 -16.72
C ALA A 34 6.06 6.91 -16.03
N GLY A 35 5.75 8.07 -16.62
CA GLY A 35 4.73 8.98 -16.12
C GLY A 35 3.32 8.38 -16.11
N THR A 36 2.93 7.68 -17.18
CA THR A 36 1.64 6.99 -17.27
C THR A 36 1.54 5.84 -16.27
N LYS A 37 2.61 5.06 -16.07
CA LYS A 37 2.64 4.00 -15.04
C LYS A 37 2.49 4.57 -13.63
N ALA A 38 3.21 5.64 -13.31
CA ALA A 38 3.09 6.28 -12.00
C ALA A 38 1.70 6.88 -11.77
N ALA A 39 1.08 7.47 -12.81
CA ALA A 39 -0.27 7.99 -12.75
C ALA A 39 -1.32 6.88 -12.57
N ASN A 40 -1.23 5.78 -13.32
CA ASN A 40 -2.13 4.64 -13.20
C ASN A 40 -2.00 3.98 -11.82
N ASN A 41 -0.77 3.73 -11.35
CA ASN A 41 -0.55 3.19 -10.01
C ASN A 41 -1.13 4.10 -8.91
N LYS A 42 -1.15 5.41 -9.12
CA LYS A 42 -1.78 6.37 -8.20
C LYS A 42 -3.29 6.25 -8.24
N ILE A 43 -3.90 6.16 -9.42
CA ILE A 43 -5.34 5.97 -9.59
C ILE A 43 -5.80 4.64 -8.97
N ASP A 44 -5.10 3.54 -9.27
CA ASP A 44 -5.41 2.21 -8.72
C ASP A 44 -5.31 2.21 -7.19
N PHE A 45 -4.31 2.90 -6.66
CA PHE A 45 -4.15 3.06 -5.22
C PHE A 45 -5.26 3.92 -4.59
N ASP A 46 -5.64 5.03 -5.21
CA ASP A 46 -6.69 5.91 -4.69
C ASP A 46 -8.06 5.19 -4.71
N VAL A 47 -8.33 4.36 -5.73
CA VAL A 47 -9.50 3.48 -5.78
C VAL A 47 -9.45 2.41 -4.69
N MET A 48 -8.31 1.70 -4.56
CA MET A 48 -8.12 0.73 -3.47
C MET A 48 -8.28 1.37 -2.09
N SER A 49 -7.78 2.58 -1.87
CA SER A 49 -7.87 3.30 -0.60
C SER A 49 -9.34 3.61 -0.23
N LYS A 50 -10.14 4.08 -1.19
CA LYS A 50 -11.56 4.36 -0.96
C LYS A 50 -12.36 3.10 -0.62
N ASP A 51 -12.09 2.00 -1.30
CA ASP A 51 -12.74 0.71 -1.00
C ASP A 51 -12.23 0.13 0.34
N SER A 52 -10.99 0.44 0.71
CA SER A 52 -10.37 0.04 1.96
C SER A 52 -11.01 0.70 3.19
N ASP A 53 -11.52 1.93 3.09
CA ASP A 53 -12.28 2.57 4.17
C ASP A 53 -13.55 1.76 4.49
N GLN A 54 -14.30 1.38 3.46
CA GLN A 54 -15.50 0.57 3.64
C GLN A 54 -15.14 -0.84 4.14
N LEU A 55 -14.05 -1.43 3.64
CA LEU A 55 -13.55 -2.72 4.09
C LEU A 55 -13.21 -2.69 5.59
N LEU A 56 -12.49 -1.66 6.05
CA LEU A 56 -12.15 -1.48 7.46
C LEU A 56 -13.39 -1.29 8.33
N LEU A 57 -14.34 -0.47 7.90
CA LEU A 57 -15.60 -0.28 8.62
C LEU A 57 -16.45 -1.55 8.68
N ASN A 58 -16.44 -2.35 7.61
CA ASN A 58 -17.13 -3.64 7.59
C ASN A 58 -16.49 -4.61 8.58
N TYR A 59 -15.16 -4.71 8.59
CA TYR A 59 -14.43 -5.52 9.57
C TYR A 59 -14.77 -5.14 11.01
N LEU A 60 -14.74 -3.84 11.34
CA LEU A 60 -15.04 -3.35 12.68
C LEU A 60 -16.47 -3.67 13.17
N LYS A 61 -17.40 -3.89 12.24
CA LYS A 61 -18.81 -4.25 12.54
C LYS A 61 -19.05 -5.76 12.66
N ILE A 62 -18.08 -6.60 12.32
CA ILE A 62 -18.22 -8.06 12.43
C ILE A 62 -18.48 -8.43 13.88
N LYS A 63 -19.43 -9.33 14.10
CA LYS A 63 -19.69 -9.90 15.42
C LYS A 63 -18.57 -10.87 15.81
N LEU A 64 -18.03 -10.67 17.00
CA LEU A 64 -17.17 -11.56 17.73
C LEU A 64 -17.87 -11.86 19.06
N ASP A 65 -18.48 -13.05 19.14
CA ASP A 65 -19.34 -13.46 20.24
C ASP A 65 -20.53 -12.50 20.49
N ASP A 66 -20.57 -11.84 21.65
CA ASP A 66 -21.61 -10.90 22.08
C ASP A 66 -21.35 -9.45 21.65
N LYS A 67 -20.18 -9.17 21.03
CA LYS A 67 -19.69 -7.83 20.71
C LYS A 67 -19.37 -7.71 19.23
N ASN A 68 -19.21 -6.48 18.72
CA ASN A 68 -18.53 -6.30 17.44
C ASN A 68 -17.01 -6.16 17.65
N ILE A 69 -16.23 -6.21 16.57
CA ILE A 69 -14.77 -6.06 16.65
C ILE A 69 -14.36 -4.71 17.26
N ALA A 70 -15.06 -3.61 16.96
CA ALA A 70 -14.73 -2.32 17.57
C ALA A 70 -14.88 -2.34 19.10
N ASP A 71 -15.95 -2.94 19.61
CA ASP A 71 -16.21 -3.13 21.03
C ASP A 71 -15.22 -4.13 21.67
N ALA A 72 -14.82 -5.15 20.92
CA ALA A 72 -13.78 -6.09 21.33
C ALA A 72 -12.42 -5.39 21.47
N ILE A 73 -12.07 -4.47 20.58
CA ILE A 73 -10.84 -3.66 20.67
C ILE A 73 -10.86 -2.79 21.93
N VAL A 74 -11.97 -2.12 22.21
CA VAL A 74 -12.14 -1.32 23.45
C VAL A 74 -12.04 -2.21 24.68
N THR A 75 -12.71 -3.38 24.67
CA THR A 75 -12.65 -4.36 25.77
C THR A 75 -11.23 -4.83 26.00
N TYR A 76 -10.53 -5.25 24.94
CA TYR A 76 -9.14 -5.68 25.02
C TYR A 76 -8.24 -4.59 25.60
N GLN A 77 -8.48 -3.33 25.23
CA GLN A 77 -7.72 -2.23 25.77
C GLN A 77 -7.92 -2.03 27.28
N LEU A 78 -9.12 -2.30 27.79
CA LEU A 78 -9.41 -2.26 29.22
C LEU A 78 -8.84 -3.46 29.98
N THR A 79 -8.94 -4.67 29.41
CA THR A 79 -8.66 -5.92 30.13
C THR A 79 -7.28 -6.50 29.87
N LYS A 80 -6.64 -6.12 28.76
CA LYS A 80 -5.43 -6.74 28.21
C LYS A 80 -5.55 -8.25 28.01
N ASP A 81 -6.76 -8.73 27.75
CA ASP A 81 -7.00 -10.16 27.61
C ASP A 81 -6.38 -10.72 26.33
N SER A 82 -5.33 -11.53 26.50
CA SER A 82 -4.63 -12.20 25.40
C SER A 82 -5.52 -13.15 24.60
N ALA A 83 -6.52 -13.77 25.22
CA ALA A 83 -7.45 -14.67 24.54
C ALA A 83 -8.31 -13.89 23.54
N LEU A 84 -8.87 -12.75 23.98
CA LEU A 84 -9.62 -11.84 23.12
C LEU A 84 -8.75 -11.29 21.97
N LEU A 85 -7.50 -10.93 22.24
CA LEU A 85 -6.58 -10.52 21.18
C LEU A 85 -6.35 -11.62 20.13
N ASN A 86 -6.18 -12.86 20.56
CA ASN A 86 -5.99 -13.98 19.66
C ASN A 86 -7.25 -14.29 18.83
N GLN A 87 -8.44 -14.15 19.43
CA GLN A 87 -9.70 -14.24 18.70
C GLN A 87 -9.81 -13.14 17.63
N MET A 88 -9.51 -11.89 17.98
CA MET A 88 -9.49 -10.77 17.03
C MET A 88 -8.48 -11.01 15.90
N LYS A 89 -7.28 -11.51 16.21
CA LYS A 89 -6.27 -11.87 15.19
C LYS A 89 -6.78 -12.94 14.23
N SER A 90 -7.37 -14.01 14.76
CA SER A 90 -7.95 -15.09 13.95
C SER A 90 -9.11 -14.58 13.09
N ASN A 91 -9.96 -13.71 13.62
CA ASN A 91 -11.06 -13.10 12.86
C ASN A 91 -10.54 -12.19 11.74
N ALA A 92 -9.55 -11.34 12.03
CA ALA A 92 -8.89 -10.48 11.04
C ALA A 92 -8.32 -11.33 9.90
N ASP A 93 -7.59 -12.39 10.22
CA ASP A 93 -7.01 -13.28 9.21
C ASP A 93 -8.08 -13.93 8.33
N ASN A 94 -9.14 -14.46 8.94
CA ASN A 94 -10.26 -15.03 8.19
C ASN A 94 -11.01 -14.03 7.31
N PHE A 95 -11.07 -12.75 7.72
CA PHE A 95 -11.75 -11.70 6.98
C PHE A 95 -10.90 -11.18 5.81
N PHE A 96 -9.68 -10.73 6.10
CA PHE A 96 -8.84 -10.07 5.11
C PHE A 96 -8.13 -11.05 4.16
N SER A 97 -7.96 -12.32 4.53
CA SER A 97 -7.43 -13.35 3.61
C SER A 97 -8.30 -13.53 2.36
N LYS A 98 -9.58 -13.16 2.43
CA LYS A 98 -10.56 -13.22 1.34
C LYS A 98 -10.72 -11.91 0.58
N SER A 99 -10.01 -10.86 1.01
CA SER A 99 -10.06 -9.54 0.37
C SER A 99 -9.02 -9.41 -0.72
N ASP A 100 -9.21 -8.43 -1.61
CA ASP A 100 -8.25 -8.11 -2.67
C ASP A 100 -6.90 -7.59 -2.15
N LEU A 101 -6.78 -7.35 -0.83
CA LEU A 101 -5.52 -6.99 -0.19
C LEU A 101 -4.57 -8.19 -0.09
N ASN A 102 -5.10 -9.41 -0.09
CA ASN A 102 -4.34 -10.64 0.07
C ASN A 102 -4.15 -11.35 -1.28
N THR A 103 -3.00 -11.14 -1.89
CA THR A 103 -2.62 -11.71 -3.19
C THR A 103 -1.34 -12.54 -3.08
N GLU A 104 -0.81 -13.00 -4.21
CA GLU A 104 0.51 -13.63 -4.26
C GLU A 104 1.63 -12.64 -3.89
N SER A 105 1.48 -11.36 -4.23
CA SER A 105 2.52 -10.33 -4.08
C SER A 105 2.23 -9.28 -3.00
N SER A 106 1.04 -9.31 -2.40
CA SER A 106 0.62 -8.36 -1.39
C SER A 106 -0.18 -9.04 -0.29
N THR A 107 -0.18 -8.42 0.88
CA THR A 107 -1.02 -8.82 2.00
C THR A 107 -1.44 -7.59 2.80
N TRP A 108 -2.19 -7.81 3.88
CA TRP A 108 -2.75 -6.76 4.71
C TRP A 108 -2.00 -6.67 6.05
N SER A 109 -2.05 -5.52 6.71
CA SER A 109 -1.58 -5.34 8.08
C SER A 109 -2.48 -4.32 8.77
N LEU A 110 -2.91 -4.61 9.98
CA LEU A 110 -3.71 -3.75 10.84
C LEU A 110 -2.85 -3.24 11.99
N GLU A 111 -2.86 -1.94 12.19
CA GLU A 111 -2.34 -1.33 13.41
C GLU A 111 -3.47 -0.85 14.28
N MET A 112 -3.39 -1.22 15.55
CA MET A 112 -4.22 -0.68 16.60
C MET A 112 -3.29 0.13 17.50
N LYS A 113 -3.48 1.45 17.50
CA LYS A 113 -2.73 2.38 18.33
C LYS A 113 -3.62 2.90 19.45
N PRO A 114 -3.48 2.34 20.65
CA PRO A 114 -4.15 2.87 21.82
C PRO A 114 -3.46 4.17 22.25
N PHE A 115 -4.19 4.99 23.00
CA PHE A 115 -3.62 6.20 23.57
C PHE A 115 -2.59 5.84 24.66
N ASP A 116 -1.39 6.44 24.61
CA ASP A 116 -0.28 6.24 25.55
C ASP A 116 0.24 4.80 25.73
N GLU A 117 -0.02 3.91 24.77
CA GLU A 117 0.47 2.54 24.80
C GLU A 117 1.24 2.11 23.57
N ASN A 118 1.89 0.95 23.71
CA ASN A 118 2.53 0.27 22.60
C ASN A 118 1.51 -0.07 21.52
N MET A 119 1.89 0.22 20.28
CA MET A 119 1.15 -0.14 19.09
C MET A 119 1.05 -1.66 18.97
N ILE A 120 -0.13 -2.15 18.58
CA ILE A 120 -0.36 -3.56 18.32
C ILE A 120 -0.52 -3.74 16.82
N ILE A 121 0.31 -4.61 16.26
CA ILE A 121 0.26 -4.98 14.85
C ILE A 121 -0.40 -6.36 14.73
N VAL A 122 -1.41 -6.44 13.88
CA VAL A 122 -2.11 -7.67 13.50
C VAL A 122 -1.92 -7.85 12.01
N GLU A 123 -1.26 -8.92 11.62
CA GLU A 123 -0.88 -9.19 10.24
C GLU A 123 -0.63 -10.70 10.07
N PRO A 124 -0.79 -11.23 8.86
CA PRO A 124 -0.54 -12.64 8.58
C PRO A 124 0.95 -12.95 8.64
N GLU A 125 1.30 -14.23 8.84
CA GLU A 125 2.70 -14.66 8.93
C GLU A 125 3.52 -14.29 7.69
N ARG A 126 2.90 -14.34 6.49
CA ARG A 126 3.51 -13.93 5.22
C ARG A 126 3.95 -12.48 5.19
N ALA A 127 3.28 -11.60 5.94
CA ALA A 127 3.72 -10.22 6.06
C ALA A 127 5.08 -10.19 6.76
N ARG A 128 5.23 -10.94 7.86
CA ARG A 128 6.33 -10.82 8.83
C ARG A 128 7.72 -11.13 8.29
N THR A 129 7.82 -12.00 7.30
CA THR A 129 9.10 -12.54 6.84
C THR A 129 9.73 -11.73 5.70
N ASP A 130 8.93 -11.03 4.88
CA ASP A 130 9.38 -10.56 3.55
C ASP A 130 8.83 -9.19 3.12
N TYR A 131 8.81 -8.21 4.02
CA TYR A 131 8.37 -6.85 3.71
C TYR A 131 9.27 -6.15 2.67
N ILE A 132 8.69 -5.70 1.56
CA ILE A 132 9.33 -4.74 0.63
C ILE A 132 8.85 -3.32 0.92
N LEU A 133 7.53 -3.16 1.02
CA LEU A 133 6.86 -1.87 1.12
C LEU A 133 5.61 -2.02 1.99
N ARG A 134 5.30 -0.98 2.76
CA ARG A 134 4.08 -0.89 3.55
C ARG A 134 3.44 0.47 3.33
N LYS A 135 2.17 0.49 2.94
CA LYS A 135 1.45 1.71 2.59
C LYS A 135 0.10 1.76 3.29
N GLU A 136 -0.17 2.86 4.00
CA GLU A 136 -1.44 3.08 4.69
C GLU A 136 -2.56 3.22 3.64
N LEU A 137 -3.59 2.39 3.74
CA LEU A 137 -4.76 2.39 2.86
C LEU A 137 -5.94 3.14 3.47
N SER A 138 -6.15 2.95 4.77
CA SER A 138 -7.30 3.47 5.48
C SER A 138 -6.97 3.72 6.95
N ARG A 139 -7.70 4.65 7.55
CA ARG A 139 -7.56 5.05 8.94
C ARG A 139 -8.92 5.38 9.51
N THR A 140 -9.20 4.89 10.72
CA THR A 140 -10.41 5.23 11.47
C THR A 140 -10.13 5.38 12.95
N LEU A 141 -11.06 6.04 13.65
CA LEU A 141 -11.00 6.28 15.08
C LEU A 141 -12.18 5.57 15.76
N ILE A 142 -11.88 4.68 16.70
CA ILE A 142 -12.90 4.07 17.56
C ILE A 142 -13.06 4.96 18.79
N PRO A 143 -14.27 5.50 19.05
CA PRO A 143 -14.52 6.26 20.27
C PRO A 143 -14.42 5.33 21.47
N ALA A 144 -13.55 5.67 22.43
CA ALA A 144 -13.38 4.91 23.67
C ALA A 144 -13.65 5.82 24.86
N TYR A 145 -14.93 5.92 25.22
CA TYR A 145 -15.43 6.84 26.25
C TYR A 145 -14.76 6.67 27.62
N TYR A 146 -14.33 5.45 27.95
CA TYR A 146 -13.64 5.15 29.21
C TYR A 146 -12.27 5.82 29.34
N PHE A 147 -11.58 6.07 28.21
CA PHE A 147 -10.23 6.65 28.19
C PHE A 147 -10.24 8.13 27.82
N ASN A 148 -11.41 8.70 27.55
CA ASN A 148 -11.61 10.07 27.08
C ASN A 148 -10.81 10.43 25.82
N LYS A 149 -10.34 9.42 25.08
CA LYS A 149 -9.51 9.53 23.87
C LYS A 149 -9.80 8.35 22.93
N PRO A 150 -9.82 8.58 21.61
CA PRO A 150 -10.10 7.51 20.65
C PRO A 150 -8.93 6.54 20.49
N ILE A 151 -9.24 5.31 20.11
CA ILE A 151 -8.26 4.32 19.65
C ILE A 151 -8.14 4.46 18.13
N GLU A 152 -6.92 4.64 17.65
CA GLU A 152 -6.64 4.76 16.22
C GLU A 152 -6.43 3.38 15.59
N ILE A 153 -7.14 3.10 14.51
CA ILE A 153 -7.01 1.87 13.73
C ILE A 153 -6.59 2.23 12.31
N LYS A 154 -5.55 1.57 11.83
CA LYS A 154 -5.02 1.78 10.48
C LYS A 154 -4.91 0.46 9.73
N LEU A 155 -5.30 0.48 8.48
CA LEU A 155 -5.17 -0.63 7.54
C LEU A 155 -4.08 -0.31 6.54
N PHE A 156 -3.19 -1.26 6.30
CA PHE A 156 -2.07 -1.14 5.39
C PHE A 156 -2.10 -2.23 4.34
N LEU A 157 -1.67 -1.87 3.13
CA LEU A 157 -1.19 -2.81 2.14
C LEU A 157 0.29 -3.07 2.41
N VAL A 158 0.65 -4.34 2.47
CA VAL A 158 2.02 -4.81 2.59
C VAL A 158 2.38 -5.49 1.28
N GLN A 159 3.42 -5.01 0.60
CA GLN A 159 3.99 -5.71 -0.55
C GLN A 159 5.01 -6.72 -0.04
N THR A 160 4.82 -7.98 -0.44
CA THR A 160 5.70 -9.09 -0.07
C THR A 160 6.63 -9.43 -1.22
N LYS A 161 7.84 -9.93 -0.93
CA LYS A 161 8.67 -10.54 -1.98
C LYS A 161 7.94 -11.76 -2.52
N TYR A 162 7.66 -11.75 -3.81
CA TYR A 162 7.16 -12.91 -4.53
C TYR A 162 8.13 -14.08 -4.31
N THR A 163 7.70 -15.06 -3.53
CA THR A 163 8.38 -16.36 -3.42
C THR A 163 7.52 -17.35 -4.21
N PRO A 164 7.95 -17.75 -5.42
CA PRO A 164 7.25 -18.74 -6.24
C PRO A 164 7.21 -20.12 -5.58
#